data_AF-A0A356U397-F1
#
_entry.id   AF-A0A356U397-F1
#
_cell.length_a   1.000
_cell.length_b   1.000
_cell.length_c   1.000
_cell.angle_alpha   90.00
_cell.angle_beta   90.00
_cell.angle_gamma   90.00
#
_symmetry.space_group_name_H-M   'P 1'
#
loop_
_entity.id
_entity.type
_entity.pdbx_description
1 polymer ?
#
loop_
_entity_poly.entity_id
_entity_poly.type
_entity_poly.pdbx_seq_one_letter_code
_entity_poly.pdbx_strand_id
1 'polypeptide(L)' 'QRNVDIGVVTREDVMTWGLTGVMARGSDLAWDLRRAQPYECYNDLSFKIPVGKNGDC' A
#
# COMPACT_ATOMS: atom_id res chain seq x y z
N GLN A 1 -16.98 7.64 -10.36
CA GLN A 1 -17.62 6.41 -10.88
C GLN A 1 -16.92 5.82 -12.11
N ARG A 2 -15.70 6.27 -12.46
CA ARG A 2 -14.98 5.73 -13.62
C ARG A 2 -14.05 4.55 -13.30
N ASN A 3 -13.58 4.47 -12.06
CA ASN A 3 -12.55 3.53 -11.64
C ASN A 3 -12.96 2.70 -10.39
N VAL A 4 -14.16 2.96 -9.86
CA VAL A 4 -14.72 2.21 -8.73
C VAL A 4 -14.96 0.79 -9.20
N ASP A 5 -14.48 -0.19 -8.43
CA ASP A 5 -14.54 -1.64 -8.72
C ASP A 5 -13.73 -2.12 -9.95
N ILE A 6 -12.80 -1.31 -10.47
CA ILE A 6 -11.95 -1.70 -11.61
C ILE A 6 -10.53 -2.02 -11.12
N GLY A 7 -10.02 -3.18 -11.53
CA GLY A 7 -8.66 -3.60 -11.18
C GLY A 7 -8.49 -3.97 -9.71
N VAL A 8 -9.52 -4.56 -9.10
CA VAL A 8 -9.51 -5.01 -7.70
C VAL A 8 -8.39 -6.02 -7.50
N VAL A 9 -7.42 -5.67 -6.67
CA VAL A 9 -6.31 -6.55 -6.28
C VAL A 9 -6.50 -7.00 -4.83
N THR A 10 -6.48 -8.31 -4.58
CA THR A 10 -6.57 -8.85 -3.21
C THR A 10 -5.22 -8.81 -2.50
N ARG A 11 -5.22 -8.94 -1.17
CA ARG A 11 -3.98 -8.97 -0.38
C ARG A 11 -3.11 -10.18 -0.74
N GLU A 12 -3.74 -11.31 -1.04
CA GLU A 12 -3.08 -12.54 -1.48
C GLU A 12 -2.38 -12.35 -2.83
N ASP A 13 -3.01 -11.64 -3.77
CA ASP A 13 -2.41 -11.33 -5.07
C ASP A 13 -1.19 -10.42 -4.93
N VAL A 14 -1.28 -9.41 -4.05
CA VAL A 14 -0.14 -8.52 -3.74
C VAL A 14 1.08 -9.32 -3.26
N MET A 15 0.86 -10.28 -2.36
CA MET A 15 1.94 -11.12 -1.82
C MET A 15 2.48 -12.12 -2.86
N THR A 16 1.59 -12.70 -3.67
CA THR A 16 1.95 -13.71 -4.66
C THR A 16 2.69 -13.10 -5.86
N TRP A 17 2.28 -11.91 -6.30
CA TRP A 17 2.85 -11.23 -7.47
C TRP A 17 3.95 -10.23 -7.09
N GLY A 18 4.22 -10.05 -5.79
CA GLY A 18 5.25 -9.12 -5.31
C GLY A 18 4.92 -7.66 -5.60
N LEU A 19 3.64 -7.27 -5.54
CA LEU A 19 3.23 -5.88 -5.73
C LEU A 19 3.69 -5.04 -4.54
N THR A 20 4.23 -3.85 -4.80
CA THR A 20 4.84 -2.99 -3.78
C THR A 20 4.26 -1.57 -3.81
N GLY A 21 4.52 -0.80 -2.75
CA GLY A 21 4.15 0.62 -2.70
C GLY A 21 2.64 0.87 -2.66
N VAL A 22 2.14 1.68 -3.60
CA VAL A 22 0.71 2.09 -3.62
C VAL A 22 -0.22 0.90 -3.84
N MET A 23 0.18 -0.08 -4.65
CA MET A 23 -0.65 -1.26 -4.93
C MET A 23 -0.84 -2.12 -3.67
N ALA A 24 0.23 -2.33 -2.90
CA ALA A 24 0.15 -2.98 -1.60
C ALA A 24 -0.74 -2.18 -0.63
N ARG A 25 -0.51 -0.87 -0.55
CA ARG A 25 -1.30 0.01 0.33
C ARG A 25 -2.77 0.11 -0.05
N GLY A 26 -3.11 -0.01 -1.33
CA GLY A 26 -4.49 0.02 -1.82
C GLY A 26 -5.28 -1.23 -1.45
N SER A 27 -4.61 -2.37 -1.34
CA SER A 27 -5.17 -3.69 -1.01
C SER A 27 -5.03 -4.06 0.47
N ASP A 28 -5.15 -3.07 1.36
CA ASP A 28 -5.07 -3.22 2.83
C ASP A 28 -3.76 -3.80 3.38
N LEU A 29 -2.67 -3.71 2.61
CA LEU A 29 -1.32 -4.06 3.08
C LEU A 29 -0.56 -2.78 3.45
N ALA A 30 -0.47 -2.49 4.75
CA ALA A 30 0.26 -1.35 5.30
C ALA A 30 1.79 -1.50 5.20
N TRP A 31 2.29 -1.81 4.01
CA TRP A 31 3.70 -2.03 3.71
C TRP A 31 4.31 -0.78 3.08
N ASP A 32 5.24 -0.15 3.80
CA ASP A 32 5.99 1.00 3.33
C ASP A 32 7.41 0.94 3.89
N LEU A 33 8.40 1.00 2.99
CA LEU A 33 9.82 0.92 3.36
C LEU A 33 10.23 2.07 4.28
N ARG A 34 9.61 3.25 4.19
CA ARG A 34 9.94 4.41 5.04
C ARG A 34 9.63 4.19 6.51
N ARG A 35 8.77 3.22 6.84
CA ARG A 35 8.48 2.80 8.22
C ARG A 35 9.01 1.41 8.56
N ALA A 36 8.98 0.46 7.62
CA ALA A 36 9.43 -0.91 7.87
C ALA A 36 10.96 -1.02 7.91
N GLN A 37 11.66 -0.22 7.11
CA GLN A 37 13.12 -0.11 7.06
C GLN A 37 13.51 1.37 6.90
N PRO A 38 13.31 2.18 7.95
CA PRO A 38 13.50 3.62 7.87
C PRO A 38 14.95 3.94 7.49
N TYR A 39 15.10 4.76 6.45
CA TYR A 39 16.38 5.30 6.02
C TYR A 39 16.41 6.81 6.24
N GLU A 40 17.62 7.37 6.38
CA GLU A 40 17.84 8.81 6.61
C GLU A 40 17.04 9.35 7.81
N CYS A 41 16.29 10.44 7.62
CA CYS A 41 15.53 11.14 8.65
C CYS A 41 14.05 10.71 8.70
N TYR A 42 13.64 9.67 7.97
CA TYR A 42 12.24 9.21 8.00
C TYR A 42 11.82 8.65 9.36
N ASN A 43 12.77 8.27 10.22
CA ASN A 43 12.47 7.84 11.58
C ASN A 43 12.04 9.01 12.50
N ASP A 44 12.46 10.23 12.18
CA ASP A 44 12.16 11.44 12.99
C ASP A 44 10.86 12.13 12.53
N LEU A 45 10.29 11.70 11.41
CA LEU A 45 9.07 12.27 10.83
C LEU A 45 7.85 11.45 11.23
N SER A 46 6.90 12.08 11.93
CA SER A 46 5.61 11.46 12.26
C SER A 46 4.60 11.63 11.12
N PHE A 47 4.40 10.58 10.33
CA PHE A 47 3.34 10.54 9.32
C PHE A 47 2.56 9.22 9.36
N LYS A 48 1.28 9.28 8.98
CA LYS A 48 0.43 8.10 8.83
C LYS A 48 0.46 7.64 7.39
N ILE A 49 0.64 6.35 7.17
CA ILE A 49 0.58 5.76 5.83
C ILE A 49 -0.91 5.60 5.48
N PRO A 50 -1.39 6.18 4.36
CA PRO A 50 -2.74 5.94 3.91
C PRO A 50 -2.84 4.50 3.39
N VAL A 51 -3.85 3.78 3.87
CA VAL A 51 -4.15 2.41 3.48
C VAL A 51 -5.56 2.40 2.90
N GLY A 52 -5.70 1.91 1.68
CA GLY A 52 -6.99 1.65 1.05
C GLY A 52 -7.50 0.27 1.46
N LYS A 53 -8.82 0.13 1.61
CA LYS A 53 -9.47 -1.16 1.92
C LYS A 53 -9.99 -1.90 0.70
N ASN A 54 -10.18 -1.19 -0.42
CA ASN A 54 -10.96 -1.71 -1.54
C ASN A 54 -10.09 -2.23 -2.69
N GLY A 55 -8.79 -1.94 -2.70
CA GLY A 55 -7.90 -2.38 -3.77
C GLY A 55 -8.27 -1.84 -5.16
N ASP A 56 -9.07 -0.78 -5.24
CA ASP A 56 -9.57 -0.15 -6.47
C ASP A 56 -8.75 1.10 -6.85
N CYS A 57 -9.01 1.60 -8.07
CA CYS A 57 -8.16 2.53 -8.81
C CYS A 57 -8.62 4.00 -8.70
#